data_AF-A0A7C5DYT7-F1
#
_entry.id   AF-A0A7C5DYT7-F1
#
_cell.length_a   1.000
_cell.length_b   1.000
_cell.length_c   1.000
_cell.angle_alpha   90.00
_cell.angle_beta   90.00
_cell.angle_gamma   90.00
#
_symmetry.space_group_name_H-M   'P 1'
#
loop_
_entity.id
_entity.type
_entity.pdbx_description
1 polymer ?
#
loop_
_entity_poly.entity_id
_entity_poly.type
_entity_poly.pdbx_seq_one_letter_code
_entity_poly.pdbx_strand_id
1 'polypeptide(L)'
;MTRSLKKGPYVDEKLLKKIRKLKPGGSQVIKTWARDCTIVPEMVGFTFGVHNGKEHIVVRVTEDMVGHKLGEFSPTIKFVRHGGKMQREQEAQAKK
;
A
#
# COMPACT_ATOMS: atom_id res chain seq x y z
N MET A 1 -13.97 0.12 -2.31
CA MET A 1 -15.05 -0.60 -3.03
C MET A 1 -14.43 -1.59 -4.00
N THR A 2 -14.88 -2.84 -3.94
CA THR A 2 -14.33 -3.94 -4.75
C THR A 2 -14.96 -3.92 -6.15
N ARG A 3 -14.22 -4.33 -7.18
CA ARG A 3 -14.76 -4.47 -8.54
C ARG A 3 -15.74 -5.65 -8.59
N SER A 4 -16.67 -5.63 -9.54
CA SER A 4 -17.55 -6.77 -9.81
C SER A 4 -16.74 -8.03 -10.13
N LEU A 5 -17.15 -9.17 -9.54
CA LEU A 5 -16.49 -10.48 -9.69
C LEU A 5 -16.30 -10.89 -11.15
N LYS A 6 -17.28 -10.59 -12.03
CA LYS A 6 -17.23 -10.92 -13.46
C LYS A 6 -16.05 -10.26 -14.20
N LYS A 7 -15.53 -9.13 -13.70
CA LYS A 7 -14.46 -8.35 -14.36
C LYS A 7 -13.05 -8.71 -13.88
N GLY A 8 -12.92 -9.52 -12.83
CA GLY A 8 -11.64 -9.87 -12.22
C GLY A 8 -10.91 -8.70 -11.53
N PRO A 9 -9.80 -9.02 -10.84
CA PRO A 9 -8.94 -8.01 -10.23
C PRO A 9 -8.34 -7.10 -11.30
N TYR A 10 -8.22 -5.82 -11.00
CA TYR A 10 -7.52 -4.89 -11.90
C TYR A 10 -6.04 -4.90 -11.56
N VAL A 11 -5.20 -5.10 -12.58
CA VAL A 11 -3.74 -5.13 -12.46
C VAL A 11 -3.14 -4.25 -13.55
N ASP A 12 -2.20 -3.38 -13.20
CA ASP A 12 -1.49 -2.55 -14.17
C ASP A 12 -0.48 -3.38 -14.97
N GLU A 13 -0.58 -3.34 -16.30
CA GLU A 13 0.29 -4.11 -17.19
C GLU A 13 1.76 -3.70 -17.07
N LYS A 14 2.04 -2.41 -16.84
CA LYS A 14 3.42 -1.93 -16.70
C LYS A 14 4.04 -2.48 -15.42
N LEU A 15 3.27 -2.55 -14.34
CA LEU A 15 3.70 -3.14 -13.08
C LEU A 15 4.01 -4.64 -13.25
N LEU A 16 3.10 -5.39 -13.88
CA LEU A 16 3.30 -6.82 -14.19
C LEU A 16 4.57 -7.06 -15.01
N LYS A 17 4.80 -6.26 -16.06
CA LYS A 17 6.01 -6.36 -16.90
C LYS A 17 7.30 -6.11 -16.10
N LYS A 18 7.28 -5.23 -15.09
CA LYS A 18 8.42 -4.99 -14.20
C LYS A 18 8.65 -6.18 -13.27
N ILE A 19 7.59 -6.69 -12.66
CA ILE A 19 7.65 -7.83 -11.73
C ILE A 19 8.22 -9.06 -12.44
N ARG A 20 7.73 -9.37 -13.65
CA ARG A 20 8.22 -10.53 -14.44
C ARG A 20 9.71 -10.49 -14.79
N LYS A 21 10.31 -9.30 -14.85
CA LYS A 21 11.75 -9.12 -15.12
C LYS A 21 12.61 -9.25 -13.87
N LEU A 22 11.99 -9.12 -12.69
CA LEU A 22 12.67 -9.10 -11.41
C LEU A 22 12.49 -10.44 -10.71
N LYS A 23 13.52 -10.87 -9.98
CA LYS A 23 13.41 -12.05 -9.12
C LYS A 23 12.78 -11.66 -7.78
N PRO A 24 11.91 -12.50 -7.21
CA PRO A 24 11.39 -12.29 -5.86
C PRO A 24 12.54 -12.29 -4.84
N GLY A 25 12.50 -11.39 -3.86
CA GLY A 25 13.54 -11.25 -2.84
C GLY A 25 14.67 -10.26 -3.19
N GLY A 26 14.65 -9.63 -4.37
CA GLY A 26 15.56 -8.53 -4.67
C GLY A 26 15.28 -7.30 -3.80
N SER A 27 16.33 -6.58 -3.36
CA SER A 27 16.21 -5.34 -2.58
C SER A 27 15.71 -4.13 -3.40
N GLN A 28 15.23 -4.35 -4.63
CA GLN A 28 14.90 -3.30 -5.56
C GLN A 28 13.48 -2.79 -5.32
N VAL A 29 13.35 -1.49 -5.04
CA VAL A 29 12.06 -0.83 -4.80
C VAL A 29 11.40 -0.48 -6.14
N ILE A 30 10.25 -1.09 -6.42
CA ILE A 30 9.48 -0.82 -7.64
C ILE A 30 8.61 0.42 -7.41
N LYS A 31 9.01 1.56 -7.98
CA LYS A 31 8.20 2.79 -7.93
C LYS A 31 6.95 2.66 -8.79
N THR A 32 5.80 3.02 -8.20
CA THR A 32 4.49 2.96 -8.86
C THR A 32 3.58 4.13 -8.47
N TRP A 33 2.80 4.58 -9.44
CA TRP A 33 1.69 5.52 -9.28
C TRP A 33 0.33 4.82 -9.34
N ALA A 34 0.30 3.54 -9.72
CA ALA A 34 -0.92 2.74 -9.85
C ALA A 34 -1.44 2.30 -8.47
N ARG A 35 -2.06 3.24 -7.75
CA ARG A 35 -2.64 3.02 -6.42
C ARG A 35 -3.91 2.15 -6.43
N ASP A 36 -4.56 2.07 -7.58
CA ASP A 36 -5.80 1.32 -7.84
C ASP A 36 -5.56 -0.15 -8.19
N CYS A 37 -4.31 -0.51 -8.49
CA CYS A 37 -3.85 -1.87 -8.78
C CYS A 37 -4.10 -2.80 -7.58
N THR A 38 -4.67 -3.96 -7.87
CA THR A 38 -4.93 -5.04 -6.90
C THR A 38 -3.65 -5.84 -6.70
N ILE A 39 -3.35 -6.19 -5.46
CA ILE A 39 -2.21 -7.04 -5.14
C ILE A 39 -2.54 -8.47 -5.53
N VAL A 40 -1.71 -9.03 -6.41
CA VAL A 40 -1.81 -10.39 -6.96
C VAL A 40 -0.78 -11.27 -6.26
N PRO A 41 -0.99 -12.60 -6.11
CA PRO A 41 0.00 -13.48 -5.48
C PRO A 41 1.43 -13.37 -6.04
N GLU A 42 1.58 -13.08 -7.34
CA GLU A 42 2.90 -12.86 -7.98
C GLU A 42 3.68 -11.67 -7.41
N MET A 43 3.02 -10.76 -6.69
CA MET A 43 3.63 -9.55 -6.10
C MET A 43 4.18 -9.80 -4.69
N VAL A 44 3.92 -10.95 -4.09
CA VAL A 44 4.38 -11.29 -2.74
C VAL A 44 5.90 -11.36 -2.71
N GLY A 45 6.50 -10.75 -1.69
CA GLY A 45 7.96 -10.70 -1.52
C GLY A 45 8.66 -9.59 -2.30
N PHE A 46 7.92 -8.78 -3.06
CA PHE A 46 8.44 -7.55 -3.68
C PHE A 46 8.18 -6.33 -2.79
N THR A 47 9.05 -5.32 -2.97
CA THR A 47 8.92 -4.02 -2.29
C THR A 47 8.50 -2.96 -3.30
N PHE A 48 7.38 -2.29 -3.04
CA PHE A 48 6.84 -1.24 -3.88
C PHE A 48 7.02 0.13 -3.23
N GLY A 49 7.44 1.12 -4.02
CA GLY A 49 7.30 2.52 -3.65
C GLY A 49 5.95 3.02 -4.16
N VAL A 50 4.94 3.11 -3.30
CA VAL A 50 3.59 3.56 -3.69
C VAL A 50 3.48 5.06 -3.46
N HIS A 51 3.23 5.81 -4.53
CA HIS A 51 3.11 7.26 -4.44
C HIS A 51 1.87 7.69 -3.65
N ASN A 52 2.01 8.61 -2.69
CA ASN A 52 0.91 9.17 -1.89
C ASN A 52 0.48 10.59 -2.30
N GLY A 53 1.04 11.13 -3.39
CA GLY A 53 0.83 12.51 -3.84
C GLY A 53 1.96 13.46 -3.48
N LYS A 54 2.87 13.06 -2.58
CA LYS A 54 4.10 13.82 -2.24
C LYS A 54 5.35 12.98 -2.42
N GLU A 55 5.37 11.80 -1.84
CA GLU A 55 6.53 10.89 -1.85
C GLU A 55 6.12 9.46 -2.18
N HIS A 56 7.09 8.57 -2.32
CA HIS A 56 6.85 7.15 -2.53
C HIS A 56 7.06 6.41 -1.21
N ILE A 57 5.97 5.93 -0.63
CA ILE A 57 6.01 5.15 0.62
C ILE A 57 6.43 3.73 0.28
N VAL A 58 7.43 3.22 0.99
CA VAL A 58 7.95 1.87 0.80
C VAL A 58 7.01 0.87 1.49
N VAL A 59 6.42 -0.01 0.70
CA VAL A 59 5.50 -1.07 1.14
C VAL A 59 6.07 -2.41 0.70
N ARG A 60 6.39 -3.27 1.66
CA ARG A 60 6.79 -4.66 1.41
C ARG A 60 5.54 -5.54 1.44
N VAL A 61 5.24 -6.22 0.34
CA VAL A 61 4.00 -6.99 0.19
C VAL A 61 4.14 -8.37 0.83
N THR A 62 3.22 -8.68 1.74
CA THR A 62 3.03 -10.00 2.37
C THR A 62 1.81 -10.72 1.80
N GLU A 63 1.66 -12.02 2.12
CA GLU A 63 0.55 -12.85 1.62
C GLU A 63 -0.82 -12.34 2.09
N ASP A 64 -0.92 -11.81 3.31
CA ASP A 64 -2.16 -11.26 3.86
C ASP A 64 -2.67 -10.02 3.11
N MET A 65 -1.81 -9.37 2.31
CA MET A 65 -2.17 -8.19 1.53
C MET A 65 -2.80 -8.55 0.18
N VAL A 66 -2.82 -9.82 -0.21
CA VAL A 66 -3.39 -10.26 -1.50
C VAL A 66 -4.90 -9.93 -1.56
N GLY A 67 -5.34 -9.35 -2.68
CA GLY A 67 -6.73 -8.92 -2.87
C GLY A 67 -7.00 -7.47 -2.45
N HIS A 68 -6.13 -6.85 -1.66
CA HIS A 68 -6.19 -5.43 -1.35
C HIS A 68 -5.64 -4.56 -2.48
N LYS A 69 -5.88 -3.24 -2.41
CA LYS A 69 -5.28 -2.28 -3.33
C LYS A 69 -3.98 -1.73 -2.77
N LEU A 70 -2.99 -1.50 -3.64
CA LEU A 70 -1.71 -0.88 -3.26
C LEU A 70 -1.88 0.47 -2.55
N GLY A 71 -2.89 1.25 -2.94
CA GLY A 71 -3.17 2.55 -2.32
C GLY A 71 -3.63 2.48 -0.87
N GLU A 72 -4.16 1.35 -0.40
CA GLU A 72 -4.60 1.18 1.00
C GLU A 72 -3.43 1.25 1.97
N PHE A 73 -2.24 0.85 1.53
CA PHE A 73 -1.00 0.84 2.32
C PHE A 73 -0.19 2.14 2.23
N SER A 74 -0.71 3.15 1.53
CA SER A 74 -0.01 4.42 1.29
C SER A 74 -0.96 5.59 1.60
N PRO A 75 -1.04 6.04 2.86
CA PRO A 75 -1.95 7.11 3.26
C PRO A 75 -1.62 8.42 2.56
N THR A 76 -2.64 9.09 2.02
CA THR A 76 -2.52 10.34 1.26
C THR A 76 -2.52 11.58 2.15
N ILE A 77 -3.23 11.52 3.27
CA ILE A 77 -3.33 12.61 4.23
C ILE A 77 -2.71 12.18 5.56
N LYS A 78 -1.95 13.08 6.18
CA LYS A 78 -1.48 12.88 7.55
C LYS A 78 -2.63 13.22 8.49
N PHE A 79 -3.23 12.19 9.07
CA PHE A 79 -4.14 12.40 10.20
C PHE A 79 -3.33 12.80 11.43
N VAL A 80 -3.61 13.98 11.99
CA VAL A 80 -2.86 14.48 13.16
C VAL A 80 -3.62 14.20 14.45
N ARG A 81 -4.88 14.63 14.53
CA ARG A 81 -5.76 14.41 15.69
C ARG A 81 -7.17 14.93 15.41
N HIS A 82 -8.15 14.34 16.07
CA HIS A 82 -9.41 15.01 16.36
C HIS A 82 -9.31 15.62 17.77
N GLY A 83 -9.58 16.91 17.92
CA GLY A 83 -9.53 17.57 19.22
C GLY A 83 -10.64 17.06 20.14
N GLY A 84 -10.31 16.58 21.34
CA GLY A 84 -11.29 16.10 22.33
C GLY A 84 -10.67 15.79 23.70
N LYS A 85 -11.50 15.65 24.74
CA LYS A 85 -11.06 15.30 26.11
C LYS A 85 -10.36 13.94 26.16
N MET A 86 -10.92 12.93 25.50
CA MET A 86 -10.37 11.57 25.46
C MET A 86 -8.94 11.52 24.89
N GLN A 87 -8.65 12.30 23.84
CA GLN A 87 -7.30 12.38 23.26
C GLN A 87 -6.31 13.04 24.22
N ARG A 88 -6.71 14.09 24.95
CA ARG A 88 -5.88 14.74 25.97
C ARG A 88 -5.60 13.83 27.16
N GLU A 89 -6.58 13.04 27.55
CA GLU A 89 -6.45 12.04 28.63
C GLU A 89 -5.48 10.92 28.24
N GLN A 90 -5.56 10.41 27.01
CA GLN A 90 -4.61 9.43 26.47
C GLN A 90 -3.18 10.00 26.38
N GLU A 91 -3.03 11.25 25.92
CA GLU A 91 -1.72 11.92 25.87
C GLU A 91 -1.15 12.16 27.28
N ALA A 92 -1.99 12.51 28.27
CA ALA A 92 -1.56 12.68 29.66
C ALA A 92 -1.18 11.36 30.34
N GLN A 93 -1.85 10.25 29.99
CA GLN A 93 -1.47 8.91 30.44
C GLN A 93 -0.17 8.43 29.80
N ALA A 94 0.03 8.65 28.50
CA ALA A 94 1.24 8.23 27.79
C ALA A 94 2.50 9.04 28.17
N LYS A 95 2.33 10.22 28.77
CA LYS A 95 3.41 11.12 29.20
C LYS A 95 3.81 10.92 30.67
N LYS A 96 3.06 10.07 31.39
CA LYS A 96 3.32 9.66 32.77
C LYS A 96 4.12 8.37 32.80
#